data_AF-A0A965PHL9-F1
#
_entry.id   AF-A0A965PHL9-F1
#
_cell.length_a   1.000
_cell.length_b   1.000
_cell.length_c   1.000
_cell.angle_alpha   90.00
_cell.angle_beta   90.00
_cell.angle_gamma   90.00
#
_symmetry.space_group_name_H-M   'P 1'
#
loop_
_entity.id
_entity.type
_entity.pdbx_description
1 polymer ?
#
loop_
_entity_poly.entity_id
_entity_poly.type
_entity_poly.pdbx_seq_one_letter_code
_entity_poly.pdbx_strand_id
1 'polypeptide(L)'
;MSSISNVYGITPYTWIPGPDFKAGFDDKGKWSGSQTFTCRKFDFESTAIQTAFQKGQSATVIYPNLSAKWNFLTVDSVSHEHEPGGLTKILVNYTGYSADWEFDKNDDSGTYAYNASEAEAPIMTHPAFLALAAKDQQLIAQVVRGEMKIDPTRTRLSTNIYLCDPLGQNGQNITNANAILWFNIICDQKQETYQASQIEWTHSATNQGGVDSSYLGKHGWIDPDPDGSPPVIAGRNWRLTGITDSQTKQGTETTSDYSITWTMSPPGTVWNVTIYTKPT
;
A
#
# COMPACT_ATOMS: atom_id res chain seq x y z
N MET A 1 -56.67 18.24 -13.69
CA MET A 1 -55.36 18.91 -13.67
C MET A 1 -55.28 19.71 -12.38
N SER A 2 -54.60 19.19 -11.36
CA SER A 2 -54.43 19.93 -10.10
C SER A 2 -53.41 21.04 -10.34
N SER A 3 -53.77 22.29 -10.05
CA SER A 3 -52.88 23.44 -10.21
C SER A 3 -51.62 23.24 -9.37
N ILE A 4 -50.47 23.24 -10.01
CA ILE A 4 -49.16 23.16 -9.36
C ILE A 4 -48.95 24.48 -8.60
N SER A 5 -49.32 24.51 -7.32
CA SER A 5 -49.18 25.69 -6.47
C SER A 5 -47.79 25.77 -5.82
N ASN A 6 -47.32 26.99 -5.57
CA ASN A 6 -46.12 27.22 -4.76
C ASN A 6 -46.36 26.69 -3.35
N VAL A 7 -45.42 25.89 -2.84
CA VAL A 7 -45.44 25.38 -1.47
C VAL A 7 -44.35 26.13 -0.72
N TYR A 8 -44.73 26.96 0.26
CA TYR A 8 -43.83 27.81 1.05
C TYR A 8 -42.85 28.67 0.20
N GLY A 9 -43.31 29.18 -0.94
CA GLY A 9 -42.50 30.03 -1.83
C GLY A 9 -41.49 29.27 -2.70
N ILE A 10 -41.42 27.94 -2.61
CA ILE A 10 -40.63 27.10 -3.52
C ILE A 10 -41.39 26.95 -4.83
N THR A 11 -40.75 27.37 -5.91
CA THR A 11 -41.29 27.22 -7.27
C THR A 11 -41.24 25.76 -7.74
N PRO A 12 -42.10 25.37 -8.69
CA PRO A 12 -42.05 24.03 -9.25
C PRO A 12 -40.71 23.64 -9.85
N TYR A 13 -40.26 22.42 -9.57
CA TYR A 13 -39.01 21.83 -10.07
C TYR A 13 -37.75 22.58 -9.62
N THR A 14 -37.83 23.28 -8.47
CA THR A 14 -36.70 23.99 -7.88
C THR A 14 -36.40 23.49 -6.48
N TRP A 15 -35.20 23.80 -6.01
CA TRP A 15 -34.73 23.48 -4.67
C TRP A 15 -34.09 24.72 -4.03
N ILE A 16 -34.10 24.74 -2.70
CA ILE A 16 -33.46 25.78 -1.91
C ILE A 16 -32.33 25.14 -1.09
N PRO A 17 -31.09 25.69 -1.13
CA PRO A 17 -29.98 25.24 -0.31
C PRO A 17 -30.19 25.64 1.15
N GLY A 18 -29.87 24.72 2.06
CA GLY A 18 -29.77 24.98 3.49
C GLY A 18 -28.48 25.75 3.83
N PRO A 19 -28.45 26.42 5.01
CA PRO A 19 -27.28 27.20 5.46
C PRO A 19 -26.16 26.33 6.07
N ASP A 20 -26.24 25.01 5.93
CA ASP A 20 -25.45 24.03 6.68
C ASP A 20 -24.31 23.38 5.86
N PHE A 21 -23.82 24.07 4.82
CA PHE A 21 -22.67 23.60 4.07
C PHE A 21 -21.45 23.47 4.99
N LYS A 22 -20.88 22.27 5.02
CA LYS A 22 -19.63 21.98 5.72
C LYS A 22 -18.73 21.12 4.84
N ALA A 23 -17.43 21.34 4.94
CA ALA A 23 -16.41 20.57 4.25
C ALA A 23 -15.16 20.44 5.13
N GLY A 24 -14.46 19.32 4.99
CA GLY A 24 -13.17 19.03 5.64
C GLY A 24 -12.41 17.99 4.85
N PHE A 25 -11.13 17.81 5.17
CA PHE A 25 -10.27 16.82 4.53
C PHE A 25 -9.69 15.85 5.56
N ASP A 26 -9.32 14.66 5.10
CA ASP A 26 -8.68 13.63 5.93
C ASP A 26 -7.15 13.61 5.79
N ASP A 27 -6.49 12.78 6.60
CA ASP A 27 -5.04 12.60 6.64
C ASP A 27 -4.45 12.02 5.34
N LYS A 28 -5.30 11.67 4.35
CA LYS A 28 -4.91 11.19 3.02
C LYS A 28 -5.13 12.23 1.92
N GLY A 29 -5.60 13.43 2.28
CA GLY A 29 -5.87 14.52 1.36
C GLY A 29 -7.25 14.46 0.68
N LYS A 30 -8.12 13.53 1.07
CA LYS A 30 -9.48 13.42 0.53
C LYS A 30 -10.40 14.43 1.20
N TRP A 31 -11.11 15.21 0.38
CA TRP A 31 -12.13 16.14 0.85
C TRP A 31 -13.50 15.46 0.96
N SER A 32 -14.18 15.72 2.06
CA SER A 32 -15.57 15.34 2.29
C SER A 32 -16.39 16.56 2.68
N GLY A 33 -17.65 16.60 2.26
CA GLY A 33 -18.56 17.67 2.61
C GLY A 33 -20.00 17.22 2.67
N SER A 34 -20.87 18.06 3.20
CA SER A 34 -22.30 17.79 3.19
C SER A 34 -23.11 19.07 3.19
N GLN A 35 -24.29 19.03 2.58
CA GLN A 35 -25.26 20.11 2.62
C GLN A 35 -26.68 19.57 2.51
N THR A 36 -27.62 20.27 3.15
CA THR A 36 -29.04 19.99 3.02
C THR A 36 -29.67 20.86 1.94
N PHE A 37 -30.64 20.31 1.19
CA PHE A 37 -31.49 21.03 0.27
C PHE A 37 -32.96 20.73 0.56
N THR A 38 -33.85 21.65 0.21
CA THR A 38 -35.30 21.46 0.35
C THR A 38 -35.98 21.66 -0.99
N CYS A 39 -36.83 20.73 -1.39
CA CYS A 39 -37.70 20.85 -2.55
C CYS A 39 -39.14 20.47 -2.18
N ARG A 40 -40.08 20.66 -3.11
CA ARG A 40 -41.45 20.18 -2.92
C ARG A 40 -41.49 18.66 -3.03
N LYS A 41 -42.38 18.02 -2.28
CA LYS A 41 -42.50 16.56 -2.21
C LYS A 41 -42.69 15.92 -3.59
N PHE A 42 -43.61 16.47 -4.39
CA PHE A 42 -43.92 15.96 -5.73
C PHE A 42 -42.81 16.20 -6.76
N ASP A 43 -41.87 17.12 -6.49
CA ASP A 43 -40.80 17.43 -7.43
C ASP A 43 -39.58 16.52 -7.24
N PHE A 44 -39.43 15.88 -6.07
CA PHE A 44 -38.29 14.99 -5.80
C PHE A 44 -38.17 13.85 -6.82
N GLU A 45 -39.31 13.30 -7.24
CA GLU A 45 -39.39 12.24 -8.25
C GLU A 45 -39.27 12.77 -9.70
N SER A 46 -39.18 14.08 -9.90
CA SER A 46 -39.06 14.67 -11.23
C SER A 46 -37.66 14.45 -11.80
N THR A 47 -37.58 14.28 -13.11
CA THR A 47 -36.31 14.14 -13.84
C THR A 47 -35.36 15.32 -13.60
N ALA A 48 -35.90 16.54 -13.42
CA ALA A 48 -35.10 17.73 -13.16
C ALA A 48 -34.34 17.65 -11.83
N ILE A 49 -35.03 17.31 -10.73
CA ILE A 49 -34.39 17.14 -9.41
C ILE A 49 -33.45 15.94 -9.43
N GLN A 50 -33.86 14.80 -9.99
CA GLN A 50 -32.98 13.61 -10.04
C GLN A 50 -31.69 13.86 -10.84
N THR A 51 -31.76 14.63 -11.93
CA THR A 51 -30.57 14.97 -12.72
C THR A 51 -29.65 15.92 -11.97
N ALA A 52 -30.22 16.91 -11.26
CA ALA A 52 -29.44 17.88 -10.49
C ALA A 52 -28.68 17.23 -9.34
N PHE A 53 -29.28 16.26 -8.64
CA PHE A 53 -28.67 15.57 -7.50
C PHE A 53 -28.03 14.22 -7.88
N GLN A 54 -27.79 13.98 -9.16
CA GLN A 54 -27.18 12.73 -9.61
C GLN A 54 -25.74 12.60 -9.08
N LYS A 55 -25.32 11.36 -8.79
CA LYS A 55 -23.94 11.05 -8.44
C LYS A 55 -22.98 11.63 -9.48
N GLY A 56 -22.06 12.48 -9.03
CA GLY A 56 -21.01 13.10 -9.87
C GLY A 56 -21.31 14.53 -10.31
N GLN A 57 -22.48 15.06 -9.97
CA GLN A 57 -22.75 16.48 -10.16
C GLN A 57 -21.87 17.31 -9.23
N SER A 58 -21.32 18.42 -9.75
CA SER A 58 -20.52 19.34 -8.96
C SER A 58 -21.39 20.10 -7.96
N ALA A 59 -20.84 20.34 -6.76
CA ALA A 59 -21.48 21.11 -5.71
C ALA A 59 -21.87 22.52 -6.19
N THR A 60 -21.07 23.14 -7.06
CA THR A 60 -21.35 24.48 -7.58
C THR A 60 -22.43 24.51 -8.67
N VAL A 61 -22.75 23.37 -9.30
CA VAL A 61 -23.90 23.25 -10.21
C VAL A 61 -25.20 23.18 -9.42
N ILE A 62 -25.20 22.44 -8.31
CA ILE A 62 -26.38 22.27 -7.44
C ILE A 62 -26.62 23.53 -6.60
N TYR A 63 -25.54 24.18 -6.16
CA TYR A 63 -25.60 25.42 -5.41
C TYR A 63 -24.73 26.50 -6.08
N PRO A 64 -25.28 27.25 -7.07
CA PRO A 64 -24.52 28.25 -7.82
C PRO A 64 -23.96 29.41 -6.99
N ASN A 65 -24.54 29.71 -5.83
CA ASN A 65 -24.01 30.74 -4.93
C ASN A 65 -22.88 30.22 -4.03
N LEU A 66 -22.58 28.91 -4.07
CA LEU A 66 -21.37 28.36 -3.46
C LEU A 66 -20.16 28.93 -4.19
N SER A 67 -19.11 29.28 -3.45
CA SER A 67 -17.86 29.76 -4.05
C SER A 67 -17.35 28.75 -5.08
N ALA A 68 -16.93 29.23 -6.25
CA ALA A 68 -16.34 28.42 -7.32
C ALA A 68 -15.12 27.60 -6.86
N LYS A 69 -14.52 27.96 -5.71
CA LYS A 69 -13.47 27.18 -5.05
C LYS A 69 -13.89 25.75 -4.71
N TRP A 70 -15.18 25.47 -4.52
CA TRP A 70 -15.70 24.15 -4.15
C TRP A 70 -16.14 23.31 -5.36
N ASN A 71 -15.78 23.71 -6.58
CA ASN A 71 -16.22 23.01 -7.80
C ASN A 71 -15.68 21.56 -7.89
N PHE A 72 -14.60 21.26 -7.19
CA PHE A 72 -13.99 19.92 -7.11
C PHE A 72 -14.75 18.93 -6.23
N LEU A 73 -15.77 19.39 -5.50
CA LEU A 73 -16.64 18.53 -4.70
C LEU A 73 -17.78 18.04 -5.57
N THR A 74 -17.92 16.72 -5.69
CA THR A 74 -18.99 16.07 -6.43
C THR A 74 -19.89 15.23 -5.53
N VAL A 75 -21.17 15.11 -5.91
CA VAL A 75 -22.18 14.37 -5.13
C VAL A 75 -21.82 12.90 -5.02
N ASP A 76 -21.39 12.42 -3.86
CA ASP A 76 -21.10 11.00 -3.64
C ASP A 76 -22.36 10.18 -3.36
N SER A 77 -23.19 10.69 -2.46
CA SER A 77 -24.43 10.03 -2.03
C SER A 77 -25.50 11.05 -1.67
N VAL A 78 -26.76 10.63 -1.84
CA VAL A 78 -27.94 11.45 -1.54
C VAL A 78 -28.90 10.62 -0.71
N SER A 79 -29.36 11.17 0.40
CA SER A 79 -30.50 10.66 1.16
C SER A 79 -31.59 11.72 1.22
N HIS A 80 -32.82 11.31 1.45
CA HIS A 80 -33.94 12.24 1.52
C HIS A 80 -34.99 11.78 2.54
N GLU A 81 -35.70 12.74 3.10
CA GLU A 81 -36.82 12.51 4.01
C GLU A 81 -37.99 13.43 3.65
N HIS A 82 -39.21 12.91 3.73
CA HIS A 82 -40.41 13.71 3.53
C HIS A 82 -40.81 14.37 4.84
N GLU A 83 -40.95 15.69 4.80
CA GLU A 83 -41.38 16.48 5.94
C GLU A 83 -42.88 16.84 5.84
N PRO A 84 -43.55 17.06 6.99
CA PRO A 84 -44.89 17.62 7.00
C PRO A 84 -44.99 18.93 6.21
N GLY A 85 -46.14 19.18 5.59
CA GLY A 85 -46.33 20.37 4.76
C GLY A 85 -45.93 20.21 3.29
N GLY A 86 -45.63 18.98 2.84
CA GLY A 86 -45.41 18.69 1.42
C GLY A 86 -44.03 19.06 0.91
N LEU A 87 -43.03 19.04 1.80
CA LEU A 87 -41.62 19.28 1.49
C LEU A 87 -40.83 17.97 1.55
N THR A 88 -39.73 17.92 0.82
CA THR A 88 -38.71 16.89 0.92
C THR A 88 -37.39 17.56 1.25
N LYS A 89 -36.73 17.07 2.28
CA LYS A 89 -35.38 17.44 2.64
C LYS A 89 -34.41 16.42 2.03
N ILE A 90 -33.39 16.92 1.35
CA ILE A 90 -32.40 16.15 0.62
C ILE A 90 -31.05 16.41 1.30
N LEU A 91 -30.44 15.38 1.87
CA LEU A 91 -29.08 15.46 2.38
C LEU A 91 -28.14 14.95 1.29
N VAL A 92 -27.20 15.81 0.90
CA VAL A 92 -26.20 15.50 -0.11
C VAL A 92 -24.85 15.41 0.58
N ASN A 93 -24.17 14.28 0.41
CA ASN A 93 -22.77 14.13 0.80
C ASN A 93 -21.90 14.30 -0.43
N TYR A 94 -20.84 15.09 -0.28
CA TYR A 94 -19.86 15.38 -1.31
C TYR A 94 -18.54 14.68 -1.00
N THR A 95 -17.85 14.29 -2.06
CA THR A 95 -16.46 13.85 -2.01
C THR A 95 -15.69 14.61 -3.08
N GLY A 96 -14.38 14.78 -2.88
CA GLY A 96 -13.53 15.37 -3.90
C GLY A 96 -12.08 15.42 -3.50
N TYR A 97 -11.27 16.02 -4.36
CA TYR A 97 -9.86 16.28 -4.11
C TYR A 97 -9.50 17.66 -4.66
N SER A 98 -8.65 18.41 -3.97
CA SER A 98 -8.13 19.69 -4.44
C SER A 98 -6.66 19.84 -4.09
N ALA A 99 -5.81 20.02 -5.11
CA ALA A 99 -4.39 20.33 -4.93
C ALA A 99 -4.14 21.81 -4.53
N ASP A 100 -5.13 22.69 -4.73
CA ASP A 100 -5.01 24.13 -4.44
C ASP A 100 -5.33 24.47 -2.98
N TRP A 101 -5.94 23.53 -2.25
CA TRP A 101 -6.41 23.67 -0.86
C TRP A 101 -5.78 22.59 0.01
N GLU A 102 -4.47 22.70 0.22
CA GLU A 102 -3.79 22.08 1.35
C GLU A 102 -3.56 23.16 2.41
N PHE A 103 -4.11 22.99 3.61
CA PHE A 103 -3.80 23.89 4.74
C PHE A 103 -2.32 23.81 5.15
N ASP A 104 -1.61 22.77 4.68
CA ASP A 104 -0.17 22.63 4.83
C ASP A 104 0.44 22.15 3.51
N LYS A 105 0.91 23.11 2.70
CA LYS A 105 1.50 22.88 1.37
C LYS A 105 2.86 22.16 1.40
N ASN A 106 3.35 21.87 2.60
CA ASN A 106 4.60 21.12 2.84
C ASN A 106 4.32 19.72 3.42
N ASP A 107 3.06 19.36 3.65
CA ASP A 107 2.69 18.02 4.11
C ASP A 107 2.58 17.16 2.86
N ASP A 108 3.52 16.24 2.70
CA ASP A 108 3.44 15.17 1.71
C ASP A 108 2.25 14.29 2.12
N SER A 109 1.04 14.72 1.74
CA SER A 109 -0.21 14.26 2.31
C SER A 109 -0.37 12.76 2.06
N GLY A 110 -0.39 11.99 3.13
CA GLY A 110 -0.36 10.54 3.05
C GLY A 110 -0.13 9.88 4.40
N THR A 111 -0.54 8.63 4.50
CA THR A 111 -0.30 7.78 5.65
C THR A 111 0.90 6.87 5.39
N TYR A 112 1.85 6.87 6.30
CA TYR A 112 2.99 5.97 6.28
C TYR A 112 2.78 4.82 7.28
N ALA A 113 3.04 3.59 6.84
CA ALA A 113 2.93 2.39 7.66
C ALA A 113 4.24 1.59 7.62
N TYR A 114 4.71 1.21 8.81
CA TYR A 114 5.85 0.31 8.99
C TYR A 114 5.36 -1.05 9.48
N ASN A 115 5.60 -2.09 8.68
CA ASN A 115 5.23 -3.45 9.03
C ASN A 115 6.49 -4.31 9.13
N ALA A 116 6.72 -4.91 10.30
CA ALA A 116 7.77 -5.90 10.50
C ALA A 116 7.12 -7.23 10.88
N SER A 117 7.40 -8.26 10.10
CA SER A 117 6.90 -9.62 10.27
C SER A 117 8.04 -10.63 10.14
N GLU A 118 7.74 -11.88 10.43
CA GLU A 118 8.65 -13.00 10.19
C GLU A 118 8.04 -13.90 9.11
N ALA A 119 8.90 -14.41 8.23
CA ALA A 119 8.52 -15.39 7.23
C ALA A 119 9.57 -16.49 7.10
N GLU A 120 9.14 -17.68 6.72
CA GLU A 120 10.05 -18.79 6.50
C GLU A 120 11.01 -18.51 5.33
N ALA A 121 12.30 -18.64 5.60
CA ALA A 121 13.37 -18.57 4.61
C ALA A 121 14.28 -19.81 4.70
N PRO A 122 14.96 -20.20 3.62
CA PRO A 122 15.89 -21.34 3.65
C PRO A 122 17.03 -21.09 4.64
N ILE A 123 17.36 -22.08 5.46
CA ILE A 123 18.39 -22.00 6.53
C ILE A 123 19.76 -21.56 6.01
N MET A 124 20.11 -21.92 4.77
CA MET A 124 21.36 -21.55 4.12
C MET A 124 21.44 -20.05 3.74
N THR A 125 20.35 -19.31 3.86
CA THR A 125 20.33 -17.85 3.68
C THR A 125 20.50 -17.09 4.98
N HIS A 126 20.67 -17.79 6.11
CA HIS A 126 20.82 -17.16 7.41
C HIS A 126 22.12 -16.32 7.49
N PRO A 127 22.10 -15.09 8.04
CA PRO A 127 23.28 -14.21 8.10
C PRO A 127 24.51 -14.85 8.72
N ALA A 128 24.33 -15.55 9.84
CA ALA A 128 25.45 -16.23 10.52
C ALA A 128 25.95 -17.49 9.80
N PHE A 129 25.18 -18.07 8.86
CA PHE A 129 25.68 -19.09 7.95
C PHE A 129 26.49 -18.45 6.81
N LEU A 130 25.97 -17.37 6.22
CA LEU A 130 26.64 -16.61 5.17
C LEU A 130 27.96 -15.95 5.64
N ALA A 131 28.11 -15.72 6.95
CA ALA A 131 29.34 -15.22 7.56
C ALA A 131 30.43 -16.29 7.74
N LEU A 132 30.14 -17.57 7.51
CA LEU A 132 31.15 -18.63 7.56
C LEU A 132 32.18 -18.48 6.43
N ALA A 133 33.32 -19.16 6.52
CA ALA A 133 34.27 -19.21 5.41
C ALA A 133 33.63 -19.91 4.18
N ALA A 134 33.90 -19.40 2.97
CA ALA A 134 33.31 -19.94 1.73
C ALA A 134 33.54 -21.44 1.56
N LYS A 135 34.71 -21.94 1.97
CA LYS A 135 35.02 -23.38 1.98
C LYS A 135 34.03 -24.17 2.84
N ASP A 136 33.75 -23.71 4.05
CA ASP A 136 32.87 -24.42 4.99
C ASP A 136 31.41 -24.37 4.51
N GLN A 137 30.95 -23.23 3.99
CA GLN A 137 29.63 -23.10 3.37
C GLN A 137 29.46 -24.09 2.21
N GLN A 138 30.47 -24.19 1.34
CA GLN A 138 30.46 -25.13 0.21
C GLN A 138 30.40 -26.57 0.67
N LEU A 139 31.24 -26.98 1.64
CA LEU A 139 31.23 -28.35 2.15
C LEU A 139 29.87 -28.74 2.75
N ILE A 140 29.25 -27.85 3.52
CA ILE A 140 27.90 -28.09 4.08
C ILE A 140 26.87 -28.21 2.95
N ALA A 141 26.90 -27.31 1.97
CA ALA A 141 25.99 -27.35 0.82
C ALA A 141 26.17 -28.62 -0.04
N GLN A 142 27.40 -29.09 -0.23
CA GLN A 142 27.69 -30.33 -0.95
C GLN A 142 27.13 -31.56 -0.24
N VAL A 143 27.19 -31.58 1.09
CA VAL A 143 26.57 -32.66 1.89
C VAL A 143 25.04 -32.62 1.75
N VAL A 144 24.43 -31.44 1.79
CA VAL A 144 22.98 -31.29 1.56
C VAL A 144 22.57 -31.77 0.16
N ARG A 145 23.40 -31.53 -0.87
CA ARG A 145 23.17 -32.00 -2.25
C ARG A 145 23.50 -33.47 -2.46
N GLY A 146 24.07 -34.16 -1.47
CA GLY A 146 24.52 -35.56 -1.59
C GLY A 146 25.82 -35.77 -2.38
N GLU A 147 26.54 -34.68 -2.68
CA GLU A 147 27.85 -34.72 -3.34
C GLU A 147 28.98 -35.12 -2.37
N MET A 148 28.76 -34.99 -1.07
CA MET A 148 29.66 -35.47 -0.03
C MET A 148 28.88 -36.15 1.10
N LYS A 149 29.55 -37.05 1.83
CA LYS A 149 29.03 -37.73 3.01
C LYS A 149 30.06 -37.73 4.14
N ILE A 150 29.62 -38.00 5.36
CA ILE A 150 30.54 -38.23 6.48
C ILE A 150 31.38 -39.48 6.17
N ASP A 151 32.70 -39.37 6.33
CA ASP A 151 33.62 -40.47 6.08
C ASP A 151 33.38 -41.61 7.09
N PRO A 152 32.91 -42.79 6.65
CA PRO A 152 32.60 -43.90 7.55
C PRO A 152 33.85 -44.54 8.15
N THR A 153 35.04 -44.29 7.59
CA THR A 153 36.30 -44.86 8.06
C THR A 153 36.91 -44.08 9.24
N ARG A 154 36.38 -42.88 9.53
CA ARG A 154 36.90 -41.99 10.56
C ARG A 154 35.86 -41.70 11.62
N THR A 155 36.29 -41.69 12.87
CA THR A 155 35.43 -41.27 13.98
C THR A 155 35.17 -39.77 13.90
N ARG A 156 33.90 -39.40 13.85
CA ARG A 156 33.46 -38.00 13.97
C ARG A 156 33.78 -37.47 15.36
N LEU A 157 34.39 -36.29 15.43
CA LEU A 157 34.71 -35.60 16.68
C LEU A 157 33.88 -34.31 16.79
N SER A 158 33.67 -33.82 18.01
CA SER A 158 33.01 -32.53 18.25
C SER A 158 33.79 -31.33 17.69
N THR A 159 35.09 -31.52 17.44
CA THR A 159 36.01 -30.50 16.91
C THR A 159 36.37 -30.70 15.45
N ASN A 160 35.95 -31.82 14.84
CA ASN A 160 36.33 -32.13 13.46
C ASN A 160 35.34 -33.10 12.81
N ILE A 161 34.78 -32.70 11.67
CA ILE A 161 33.92 -33.53 10.83
C ILE A 161 34.69 -33.88 9.57
N TYR A 162 34.95 -35.18 9.36
CA TYR A 162 35.59 -35.69 8.15
C TYR A 162 34.53 -36.02 7.10
N LEU A 163 34.73 -35.51 5.89
CA LEU A 163 33.85 -35.69 4.75
C LEU A 163 34.61 -36.38 3.62
N CYS A 164 33.92 -37.22 2.85
CA CYS A 164 34.43 -37.80 1.62
C CYS A 164 33.33 -37.78 0.55
N ASP A 165 33.70 -37.98 -0.70
CA ASP A 165 32.72 -38.15 -1.78
C ASP A 165 31.94 -39.48 -1.61
N PRO A 166 30.90 -39.74 -2.44
CA PRO A 166 30.09 -40.96 -2.32
C PRO A 166 30.90 -42.25 -2.51
N LEU A 167 32.03 -42.18 -3.21
CA LEU A 167 32.96 -43.29 -3.45
C LEU A 167 33.98 -43.47 -2.31
N GLY A 168 33.99 -42.58 -1.32
CA GLY A 168 34.95 -42.61 -0.22
C GLY A 168 36.30 -41.98 -0.54
N GLN A 169 36.40 -41.20 -1.63
CA GLN A 169 37.61 -40.48 -2.04
C GLN A 169 37.50 -38.99 -1.67
N ASN A 170 38.55 -38.21 -1.95
CA ASN A 170 38.59 -36.76 -1.77
C ASN A 170 38.26 -36.26 -0.34
N GLY A 171 39.01 -36.77 0.64
CA GLY A 171 38.83 -36.40 2.04
C GLY A 171 38.96 -34.89 2.30
N GLN A 172 37.91 -34.28 2.82
CA GLN A 172 37.88 -32.91 3.33
C GLN A 172 37.45 -32.91 4.79
N ASN A 173 37.60 -31.78 5.47
CA ASN A 173 37.17 -31.67 6.85
C ASN A 173 36.71 -30.27 7.24
N ILE A 174 35.75 -30.22 8.14
CA ILE A 174 35.25 -29.01 8.79
C ILE A 174 35.79 -29.00 10.23
N THR A 175 36.58 -27.98 10.55
CA THR A 175 37.23 -27.81 11.88
C THR A 175 36.79 -26.55 12.61
N ASN A 176 36.15 -25.61 11.92
CA ASN A 176 35.63 -24.40 12.54
C ASN A 176 34.42 -24.74 13.41
N ALA A 177 34.44 -24.35 14.68
CA ALA A 177 33.38 -24.67 15.64
C ALA A 177 31.99 -24.15 15.22
N ASN A 178 31.92 -22.95 14.63
CA ASN A 178 30.67 -22.39 14.13
C ASN A 178 30.17 -23.17 12.90
N ALA A 179 31.07 -23.54 11.98
CA ALA A 179 30.70 -24.36 10.82
C ALA A 179 30.23 -25.76 11.23
N ILE A 180 30.84 -26.37 12.25
CA ILE A 180 30.39 -27.63 12.84
C ILE A 180 28.98 -27.47 13.44
N LEU A 181 28.71 -26.38 14.14
CA LEU A 181 27.37 -26.11 14.68
C LEU A 181 26.33 -25.98 13.56
N TRP A 182 26.64 -25.24 12.49
CA TRP A 182 25.77 -25.13 11.32
C TRP A 182 25.59 -26.46 10.59
N PHE A 183 26.64 -27.27 10.46
CA PHE A 183 26.54 -28.63 9.94
C PHE A 183 25.57 -29.46 10.78
N ASN A 184 25.66 -29.40 12.11
CA ASN A 184 24.76 -30.16 12.98
C ASN A 184 23.30 -29.72 12.81
N ILE A 185 23.04 -28.41 12.75
CA ILE A 185 21.69 -27.86 12.54
C ILE A 185 21.10 -28.31 11.19
N ILE A 186 21.88 -28.17 10.11
CA ILE A 186 21.37 -28.41 8.76
C ILE A 186 21.38 -29.90 8.43
N CYS A 187 22.48 -30.60 8.67
CA CYS A 187 22.69 -31.97 8.21
C CYS A 187 22.22 -33.03 9.20
N ASP A 188 22.38 -32.84 10.52
CA ASP A 188 21.96 -33.82 11.52
C ASP A 188 20.52 -33.59 11.99
N GLN A 189 20.20 -32.34 12.37
CA GLN A 189 18.86 -31.96 12.85
C GLN A 189 17.86 -31.77 11.70
N LYS A 190 18.34 -31.76 10.45
CA LYS A 190 17.51 -31.59 9.24
C LYS A 190 16.66 -30.32 9.29
N GLN A 191 17.16 -29.26 9.91
CA GLN A 191 16.49 -27.98 9.89
C GLN A 191 16.75 -27.30 8.55
N GLU A 192 15.71 -27.14 7.74
CA GLU A 192 15.80 -26.60 6.37
C GLU A 192 15.43 -25.11 6.28
N THR A 193 14.70 -24.59 7.27
CA THR A 193 14.17 -23.22 7.27
C THR A 193 14.42 -22.50 8.60
N TYR A 194 14.30 -21.16 8.57
CA TYR A 194 14.27 -20.30 9.74
C TYR A 194 13.27 -19.15 9.52
N GLN A 195 12.85 -18.52 10.61
CA GLN A 195 12.02 -17.33 10.58
C GLN A 195 12.90 -16.09 10.30
N ALA A 196 12.82 -15.55 9.09
CA ALA A 196 13.56 -14.36 8.68
C ALA A 196 12.69 -13.11 8.82
N SER A 197 13.27 -12.01 9.30
CA SER A 197 12.55 -10.74 9.38
C SER A 197 12.23 -10.20 7.99
N GLN A 198 10.96 -9.96 7.71
CA GLN A 198 10.48 -9.21 6.57
C GLN A 198 10.00 -7.84 7.05
N ILE A 199 10.44 -6.80 6.36
CA ILE A 199 10.11 -5.42 6.73
C ILE A 199 9.62 -4.70 5.50
N GLU A 200 8.46 -4.08 5.65
CA GLU A 200 7.77 -3.32 4.62
C GLU A 200 7.50 -1.89 5.11
N TRP A 201 7.61 -0.96 4.17
CA TRP A 201 7.24 0.44 4.33
C TRP A 201 6.19 0.76 3.28
N THR A 202 5.06 1.30 3.69
CA THR A 202 3.96 1.63 2.78
C THR A 202 3.56 3.08 2.93
N HIS A 203 3.59 3.81 1.82
CA HIS A 203 2.99 5.13 1.68
C HIS A 203 1.59 4.97 1.05
N SER A 204 0.55 5.57 1.63
CA SER A 204 -0.80 5.58 1.08
C SER A 204 -1.37 6.98 1.04
N ALA A 205 -1.88 7.41 -0.11
CA ALA A 205 -2.41 8.76 -0.30
C ALA A 205 -3.57 8.76 -1.31
N THR A 206 -4.27 9.91 -1.39
CA THR A 206 -5.38 10.11 -2.32
C THR A 206 -5.09 11.30 -3.22
N ASN A 207 -5.29 11.14 -4.53
CA ASN A 207 -5.11 12.23 -5.50
C ASN A 207 -6.10 12.15 -6.68
N GLN A 208 -6.02 13.09 -7.62
CA GLN A 208 -6.83 13.06 -8.85
C GLN A 208 -6.18 12.28 -10.00
N GLY A 209 -4.85 12.15 -9.98
CA GLY A 209 -4.03 11.70 -11.12
C GLY A 209 -3.69 10.21 -11.15
N GLY A 210 -3.95 9.48 -10.06
CA GLY A 210 -3.43 8.12 -9.89
C GLY A 210 -1.99 8.10 -9.41
N VAL A 211 -1.41 6.90 -9.44
CA VAL A 211 0.02 6.71 -9.17
C VAL A 211 0.86 7.42 -10.24
N ASP A 212 1.84 8.22 -9.80
CA ASP A 212 2.78 8.89 -10.70
C ASP A 212 3.58 7.85 -11.52
N SER A 213 3.74 8.11 -12.82
CA SER A 213 4.53 7.30 -13.76
C SER A 213 5.97 7.04 -13.30
N SER A 214 6.55 7.91 -12.47
CA SER A 214 7.86 7.74 -11.86
C SER A 214 7.92 6.54 -10.93
N TYR A 215 6.88 6.27 -10.13
CA TYR A 215 6.80 5.06 -9.30
C TYR A 215 6.71 3.80 -10.16
N LEU A 216 5.92 3.83 -11.24
CA LEU A 216 5.86 2.72 -12.19
C LEU A 216 7.24 2.46 -12.83
N GLY A 217 7.99 3.51 -13.14
CA GLY A 217 9.35 3.41 -13.66
C GLY A 217 10.40 2.94 -12.65
N LYS A 218 10.12 3.09 -11.34
CA LYS A 218 10.93 2.60 -10.21
C LYS A 218 10.52 1.20 -9.75
N HIS A 219 9.34 0.70 -10.15
CA HIS A 219 8.81 -0.57 -9.67
C HIS A 219 9.76 -1.73 -9.96
N GLY A 220 10.02 -2.54 -8.94
CA GLY A 220 10.93 -3.67 -9.01
C GLY A 220 12.41 -3.31 -8.85
N TRP A 221 12.77 -2.03 -8.76
CA TRP A 221 14.15 -1.56 -8.59
C TRP A 221 14.46 -1.16 -7.14
N ILE A 222 15.75 -1.16 -6.80
CA ILE A 222 16.24 -0.57 -5.55
C ILE A 222 15.93 0.92 -5.58
N ASP A 223 15.33 1.41 -4.49
CA ASP A 223 15.03 2.82 -4.32
C ASP A 223 15.90 3.37 -3.18
N PRO A 224 16.88 4.23 -3.47
CA PRO A 224 17.75 4.81 -2.45
C PRO A 224 17.03 5.87 -1.62
N ASP A 225 15.89 6.38 -2.10
CA ASP A 225 15.16 7.47 -1.47
C ASP A 225 13.64 7.16 -1.47
N PRO A 226 13.19 6.18 -0.67
CA PRO A 226 11.77 5.92 -0.49
C PRO A 226 11.09 7.09 0.22
N ASP A 227 9.87 7.40 -0.19
CA ASP A 227 9.08 8.49 0.40
C ASP A 227 8.91 8.31 1.92
N GLY A 228 8.81 9.43 2.64
CA GLY A 228 8.65 9.42 4.10
C GLY A 228 9.89 8.96 4.88
N SER A 229 11.03 8.75 4.20
CA SER A 229 12.33 8.45 4.83
C SER A 229 12.26 7.27 5.83
N PRO A 230 11.93 6.05 5.38
CA PRO A 230 11.84 4.89 6.26
C PRO A 230 13.14 4.62 7.04
N PRO A 231 13.06 3.95 8.20
CA PRO A 231 14.25 3.58 8.96
C PRO A 231 15.28 2.81 8.14
N VAL A 232 16.55 3.16 8.30
CA VAL A 232 17.67 2.51 7.61
C VAL A 232 18.34 1.51 8.55
N ILE A 233 18.45 0.26 8.09
CA ILE A 233 19.24 -0.78 8.78
C ILE A 233 20.54 -0.98 8.02
N ALA A 234 21.67 -0.89 8.74
CA ALA A 234 23.00 -1.06 8.16
C ALA A 234 23.12 -2.40 7.39
N GLY A 235 23.66 -2.34 6.18
CA GLY A 235 23.85 -3.51 5.32
C GLY A 235 22.57 -4.04 4.66
N ARG A 236 21.48 -3.25 4.65
CA ARG A 236 20.22 -3.56 3.95
C ARG A 236 19.79 -2.38 3.07
N ASN A 237 18.99 -2.65 2.05
CA ASN A 237 18.46 -1.62 1.16
C ASN A 237 16.97 -1.84 0.86
N TRP A 238 16.30 -0.76 0.46
CA TRP A 238 14.90 -0.76 0.09
C TRP A 238 14.72 -1.03 -1.40
N ARG A 239 13.69 -1.79 -1.73
CA ARG A 239 13.26 -2.06 -3.10
C ARG A 239 11.78 -1.77 -3.22
N LEU A 240 11.37 -1.07 -4.27
CA LEU A 240 9.96 -0.83 -4.53
C LEU A 240 9.31 -2.12 -5.05
N THR A 241 8.39 -2.70 -4.28
CA THR A 241 7.84 -4.05 -4.54
C THR A 241 6.35 -4.03 -4.82
N GLY A 242 5.60 -3.09 -4.24
CA GLY A 242 4.16 -2.99 -4.41
C GLY A 242 3.73 -1.61 -4.90
N ILE A 243 2.79 -1.59 -5.83
CA ILE A 243 2.04 -0.40 -6.23
C ILE A 243 0.58 -0.85 -6.37
N THR A 244 -0.32 -0.17 -5.68
CA THR A 244 -1.76 -0.34 -5.86
C THR A 244 -2.39 1.01 -6.14
N ASP A 245 -3.36 1.03 -7.05
CA ASP A 245 -4.13 2.22 -7.42
C ASP A 245 -5.59 1.80 -7.58
N SER A 246 -6.47 2.38 -6.76
CA SER A 246 -7.91 2.20 -6.83
C SER A 246 -8.57 3.51 -7.25
N GLN A 247 -9.00 3.58 -8.51
CA GLN A 247 -9.61 4.78 -9.07
C GLN A 247 -11.13 4.72 -9.04
N THR A 248 -11.74 5.73 -8.45
CA THR A 248 -13.17 6.03 -8.57
C THR A 248 -13.37 7.13 -9.61
N LYS A 249 -14.06 6.81 -10.71
CA LYS A 249 -14.43 7.80 -11.73
C LYS A 249 -15.87 8.24 -11.54
N GLN A 250 -16.08 9.55 -11.50
CA GLN A 250 -17.37 10.13 -11.21
C GLN A 250 -17.61 11.34 -12.13
N GLY A 251 -18.32 11.12 -13.23
CA GLY A 251 -18.40 12.11 -14.31
C GLY A 251 -17.04 12.35 -14.95
N THR A 252 -16.59 13.61 -14.97
CA THR A 252 -15.26 14.02 -15.46
C THR A 252 -14.18 14.00 -14.39
N GLU A 253 -14.55 13.81 -13.13
CA GLU A 253 -13.59 13.75 -12.02
C GLU A 253 -13.12 12.31 -11.79
N THR A 254 -11.86 12.18 -11.39
CA THR A 254 -11.24 10.92 -10.98
C THR A 254 -10.66 11.15 -9.60
N THR A 255 -10.91 10.24 -8.67
CA THR A 255 -10.21 10.19 -7.39
C THR A 255 -9.52 8.84 -7.32
N SER A 256 -8.24 8.83 -6.99
CA SER A 256 -7.42 7.64 -6.83
C SER A 256 -7.01 7.54 -5.38
N ASP A 257 -7.27 6.39 -4.78
CA ASP A 257 -6.63 5.96 -3.54
C ASP A 257 -5.50 5.00 -3.93
N TYR A 258 -4.26 5.36 -3.62
CA TYR A 258 -3.10 4.58 -4.01
C TYR A 258 -2.22 4.19 -2.82
N SER A 259 -1.45 3.12 -2.99
CA SER A 259 -0.40 2.75 -2.05
C SER A 259 0.86 2.27 -2.74
N ILE A 260 1.99 2.67 -2.20
CA ILE A 260 3.34 2.38 -2.66
C ILE A 260 4.05 1.63 -1.55
N THR A 261 4.53 0.42 -1.82
CA THR A 261 5.18 -0.44 -0.82
C THR A 261 6.61 -0.74 -1.22
N TRP A 262 7.53 -0.48 -0.29
CA TRP A 262 8.92 -0.90 -0.36
C TRP A 262 9.16 -2.07 0.60
N THR A 263 9.96 -3.05 0.16
CA THR A 263 10.40 -4.16 1.01
C THR A 263 11.91 -4.06 1.22
N MET A 264 12.34 -4.17 2.47
CA MET A 264 13.76 -4.17 2.80
C MET A 264 14.39 -5.53 2.48
N SER A 265 15.63 -5.53 2.01
CA SER A 265 16.38 -6.75 1.68
C SER A 265 16.42 -7.74 2.84
N PRO A 266 16.55 -9.06 2.61
CA PRO A 266 16.62 -10.03 3.70
C PRO A 266 17.79 -9.75 4.66
N PRO A 267 17.70 -10.18 5.93
CA PRO A 267 18.78 -10.02 6.90
C PRO A 267 20.13 -10.48 6.36
N GLY A 268 21.19 -9.74 6.66
CA GLY A 268 22.57 -10.09 6.27
C GLY A 268 22.85 -10.04 4.77
N THR A 269 21.90 -9.55 3.97
CA THR A 269 22.05 -9.40 2.51
C THR A 269 21.56 -8.04 2.04
N VAL A 270 22.06 -7.62 0.90
CA VAL A 270 21.52 -6.50 0.13
C VAL A 270 20.83 -7.06 -1.12
N TRP A 271 19.76 -6.41 -1.57
CA TRP A 271 19.25 -6.66 -2.92
C TRP A 271 20.40 -6.45 -3.91
N ASN A 272 20.58 -7.40 -4.82
CA ASN A 272 21.68 -7.39 -5.77
C ASN A 272 21.58 -6.19 -6.70
N VAL A 273 22.53 -5.25 -6.61
CA VAL A 273 22.55 -4.02 -7.41
C VAL A 273 22.67 -4.29 -8.91
N THR A 274 23.30 -5.38 -9.33
CA THR A 274 23.38 -5.74 -10.76
C THR A 274 22.03 -6.18 -11.31
N ILE A 275 21.20 -6.83 -10.46
CA ILE A 275 19.89 -7.35 -10.86
C ILE A 275 18.81 -6.29 -10.70
N TYR A 276 18.90 -5.46 -9.67
CA TYR A 276 17.84 -4.55 -9.23
C TYR A 276 18.21 -3.07 -9.36
N THR A 277 19.18 -2.72 -10.20
CA THR A 277 19.37 -1.35 -10.66
C THR A 277 18.80 -1.20 -12.06
N LYS A 278 18.04 -0.12 -12.28
CA LYS A 278 17.47 0.20 -13.58
C LYS A 278 18.57 0.33 -14.65
N PRO A 279 18.45 -0.35 -15.80
CA PRO A 279 19.37 -0.13 -16.92
C PRO A 279 19.28 1.33 -17.39
N THR A 280 20.43 1.96 -17.59
CA THR A 280 20.56 3.30 -18.19
C THR A 280 20.27 3.29 -19.67
#